data_AF-A0A9E2AGQ6-F1
#
_entry.id   AF-A0A9E2AGQ6-F1
#
_cell.length_a   1.000
_cell.length_b   1.000
_cell.length_c   1.000
_cell.angle_alpha   90.00
_cell.angle_beta   90.00
_cell.angle_gamma   90.00
#
_symmetry.space_group_name_H-M   'P 1'
#
loop_
_entity.id
_entity.type
_entity.pdbx_description
1 polymer ?
#
loop_
_entity_poly.entity_id
_entity_poly.type
_entity_poly.pdbx_seq_one_letter_code
_entity_poly.pdbx_strand_id
1 'polypeptide(L)' 'MNYKPKSIRTFIGANNFEESRTFYRELGWEEVPLGDKMSLFKVTEQLGFYLQDYYVKKWVNNSMVFLEVEN' A
#
# COMPACT_ATOMS: atom_id res chain seq x y z
N MET A 1 -27.85 -8.36 12.09
CA MET A 1 -26.66 -7.64 12.59
C MET A 1 -26.50 -6.36 11.79
N ASN A 2 -26.30 -5.22 12.45
CA ASN A 2 -26.08 -3.95 11.77
C ASN A 2 -24.57 -3.75 11.56
N TYR A 3 -23.98 -4.44 10.58
CA TYR A 3 -22.54 -4.43 10.30
C TYR A 3 -22.21 -3.35 9.26
N LYS A 4 -21.34 -2.40 9.61
CA LYS A 4 -20.94 -1.25 8.76
C LYS A 4 -19.41 -1.20 8.60
N PRO A 5 -18.81 -2.00 7.70
CA PRO A 5 -17.37 -1.97 7.46
C PRO A 5 -16.95 -0.62 6.86
N LYS A 6 -15.79 -0.08 7.29
CA LYS A 6 -15.28 1.23 6.84
C LYS A 6 -14.22 1.12 5.76
N SER A 7 -13.34 0.12 5.85
CA SER A 7 -12.27 -0.12 4.88
C SER A 7 -11.69 -1.51 5.04
N ILE A 8 -11.06 -2.01 3.98
CA ILE A 8 -10.19 -3.18 3.97
C ILE A 8 -8.94 -2.78 3.18
N ARG A 9 -7.76 -3.09 3.72
CA ARG A 9 -6.47 -2.68 3.12
C ARG A 9 -5.52 -3.86 3.12
N THR A 10 -4.77 -4.00 2.04
CA THR A 10 -3.75 -5.04 1.92
C THR A 10 -2.41 -4.56 2.48
N PHE A 11 -1.53 -5.53 2.75
CA PHE A 11 -0.13 -5.31 3.06
C PHE A 11 0.70 -5.80 1.87
N ILE A 12 1.50 -4.92 1.31
CA ILE A 12 2.38 -5.18 0.16
C ILE A 12 3.82 -5.17 0.66
N GLY A 13 4.52 -6.28 0.43
CA GLY A 13 5.95 -6.38 0.66
C GLY A 13 6.74 -5.69 -0.45
N ALA A 14 7.85 -5.05 -0.09
CA ALA A 14 8.76 -4.41 -1.04
C ALA A 14 10.09 -5.17 -1.10
N ASN A 15 10.63 -5.38 -2.32
CA ASN A 15 12.01 -5.87 -2.50
C ASN A 15 13.03 -4.80 -2.08
N ASN A 16 12.74 -3.55 -2.41
CA ASN A 16 13.45 -2.37 -1.93
C ASN A 16 12.42 -1.37 -1.41
N PHE A 17 12.40 -1.20 -0.09
CA PHE A 17 11.40 -0.36 0.58
C PHE A 17 11.52 1.10 0.17
N GLU A 18 12.73 1.67 0.19
CA GLU A 18 12.95 3.09 -0.14
C GLU A 18 12.63 3.43 -1.59
N GLU A 19 12.98 2.53 -2.52
CA GLU A 19 12.62 2.67 -3.93
C GLU A 19 11.09 2.65 -4.11
N SER A 20 10.41 1.70 -3.47
CA SER A 20 8.95 1.56 -3.55
C SER A 20 8.24 2.77 -2.92
N ARG A 21 8.73 3.28 -1.78
CA ARG A 21 8.22 4.50 -1.15
C ARG A 21 8.35 5.71 -2.05
N THR A 22 9.50 5.85 -2.71
CA THR A 22 9.76 6.95 -3.63
C THR A 22 8.82 6.89 -4.82
N PHE A 23 8.66 5.72 -5.44
CA PHE A 23 7.72 5.51 -6.53
C PHE A 23 6.29 5.97 -6.19
N TYR A 24 5.74 5.54 -5.04
CA TYR A 24 4.37 5.91 -4.68
C TYR A 24 4.22 7.39 -4.29
N ARG A 25 5.25 8.02 -3.70
CA ARG A 25 5.25 9.47 -3.46
C ARG A 25 5.30 10.26 -4.76
N GLU A 26 6.07 9.81 -5.75
CA GLU A 26 6.15 10.45 -7.07
C GLU A 26 4.85 10.33 -7.87
N LEU A 27 4.05 9.28 -7.63
CA LEU A 27 2.67 9.18 -8.12
C LEU A 27 1.71 10.19 -7.44
N GLY A 28 2.17 10.95 -6.45
CA GLY A 28 1.39 11.95 -5.73
C GLY A 28 0.57 11.39 -4.56
N TRP A 29 0.82 10.14 -4.14
CA TRP A 29 0.11 9.54 -3.02
C TRP A 29 0.67 9.99 -1.67
N GLU A 30 -0.21 10.14 -0.68
CA GLU A 30 0.18 10.53 0.67
C GLU A 30 0.84 9.35 1.37
N GLU A 31 2.08 9.54 1.82
CA GLU A 31 2.76 8.59 2.69
C GLU A 31 2.53 8.96 4.16
N VAL A 32 2.09 7.99 4.96
CA VAL A 32 2.06 8.06 6.42
C VAL A 32 3.04 7.01 6.98
N PRO A 33 4.27 7.40 7.37
CA PRO A 33 5.23 6.48 7.96
C PRO A 33 4.72 5.89 9.28
N LEU A 34 4.94 4.59 9.47
CA LEU A 34 4.53 3.82 10.65
C LEU A 34 5.76 3.09 11.22
N GLY A 35 6.71 3.88 11.73
CA GLY A 35 8.05 3.42 12.11
C GLY A 35 8.95 3.24 10.88
N ASP A 36 10.05 2.51 11.06
CA ASP A 36 11.12 2.45 10.05
C ASP A 36 10.87 1.43 8.93
N LYS A 37 9.93 0.49 9.13
CA LYS A 37 9.75 -0.68 8.25
C LYS A 37 8.38 -0.76 7.59
N MET A 38 7.57 0.27 7.75
CA MET A 38 6.21 0.26 7.24
C MET A 38 5.71 1.67 7.00
N SER A 39 4.93 1.83 5.93
CA SER A 39 4.22 3.07 5.63
C SER A 39 2.82 2.74 5.15
N LEU A 40 1.84 3.55 5.53
CA LEU A 40 0.52 3.55 4.90
C LEU A 40 0.57 4.53 3.73
N PHE A 41 0.29 4.05 2.52
CA PHE A 41 0.05 4.90 1.36
C PHE A 41 -1.45 5.10 1.17
N LYS A 42 -1.86 6.37 1.09
CA LYS A 42 -3.25 6.76 0.80
C LYS A 42 -3.35 7.35 -0.60
N VAL A 43 -4.24 6.77 -1.40
CA VAL A 43 -4.65 7.30 -2.71
C VAL A 43 -5.83 8.26 -2.53
N THR A 44 -6.77 7.88 -1.65
CA THR A 44 -7.89 8.71 -1.19
C THR A 44 -8.13 8.44 0.30
N GLU A 45 -9.15 9.02 0.92
CA GLU A 45 -9.50 8.70 2.30
C GLU A 45 -9.81 7.21 2.52
N GLN A 46 -10.44 6.57 1.53
CA GLN A 46 -10.88 5.17 1.59
C GLN A 46 -9.90 4.22 0.90
N LEU A 47 -9.18 4.67 -0.14
CA LEU A 47 -8.25 3.86 -0.91
C LEU A 47 -6.82 3.99 -0.39
N GLY A 48 -6.22 2.86 -0.04
CA GLY A 48 -4.84 2.82 0.39
C GLY A 48 -4.39 1.41 0.75
N PHE A 49 -3.10 1.24 0.98
CA PHE A 49 -2.47 -0.01 1.35
C PHE A 49 -1.26 0.26 2.24
N TYR A 50 -0.85 -0.77 2.98
CA TYR A 50 0.37 -0.73 3.75
C TYR A 50 1.52 -1.24 2.88
N LEU A 51 2.60 -0.49 2.78
CA LEU A 51 3.87 -0.92 2.24
C LEU A 51 4.78 -1.35 3.38
N GLN A 52 5.45 -2.49 3.23
CA GLN A 52 6.34 -3.04 4.26
C GLN A 52 7.75 -3.28 3.70
N ASP A 53 8.76 -2.99 4.52
CA ASP A 53 10.15 -3.46 4.33
C ASP A 53 10.24 -4.96 4.66
N TYR A 54 9.57 -5.75 3.83
CA TYR A 54 9.46 -7.19 4.00
C TYR A 54 9.31 -7.88 2.65
N TYR A 55 10.37 -8.55 2.22
CA TYR A 55 10.39 -9.25 0.94
C TYR A 55 10.34 -10.77 1.10
N VAL A 56 9.19 -11.34 0.76
CA VAL A 56 9.06 -12.78 0.51
C VAL A 56 8.76 -12.97 -0.97
N LYS A 57 9.78 -13.37 -1.75
CA LYS A 57 9.72 -13.50 -3.21
C LYS A 57 8.47 -14.20 -3.72
N LYS A 58 8.08 -15.33 -3.10
CA LYS A 58 6.90 -16.09 -3.51
C LYS A 58 5.60 -15.29 -3.34
N TRP A 59 5.49 -14.44 -2.33
CA TRP A 59 4.30 -13.63 -2.09
C TRP A 59 4.31 -12.40 -2.98
N VAL A 60 5.37 -11.60 -2.92
CA VAL A 60 5.48 -10.34 -3.65
C VAL A 60 5.35 -10.55 -5.16
N ASN A 61 5.99 -11.59 -5.72
CA ASN A 61 5.92 -11.86 -7.16
C ASN A 61 4.55 -12.42 -7.63
N ASN A 62 3.64 -12.76 -6.72
CA ASN A 62 2.31 -13.29 -7.06
C ASN A 62 1.17 -12.40 -6.53
N SER A 63 1.49 -11.34 -5.80
CA SER A 63 0.51 -10.36 -5.32
C SER A 63 0.12 -9.43 -6.45
N MET A 64 -1.18 -9.25 -6.66
CA MET A 64 -1.73 -8.29 -7.62
C MET A 64 -2.56 -7.25 -6.87
N VAL A 65 -2.43 -6.00 -7.27
CA VAL A 65 -3.27 -4.89 -6.80
C VAL A 65 -3.85 -4.19 -8.00
N PHE A 66 -5.16 -4.00 -7.99
CA PHE A 66 -5.90 -3.32 -9.03
C PHE A 66 -6.39 -1.97 -8.50
N LEU A 67 -6.10 -0.91 -9.23
CA LEU A 67 -6.62 0.44 -8.97
C LEU A 67 -7.37 0.89 -10.22
N GLU A 68 -8.68 1.08 -10.07
CA GLU A 68 -9.51 1.71 -11.09
C GLU A 68 -9.43 3.23 -10.94
N VAL A 69 -9.39 3.94 -12.07
CA VAL A 69 -9.37 5.40 -12.15
C VAL A 69 -10.50 5.89 -13.05
N GLU A 70 -10.86 7.15 -12.95
CA GLU A 70 -11.84 7.79 -13.84
C GLU A 70 -11.30 7.84 -15.30
N ASN A 71 -12.22 7.90 -16.27
CA ASN A 71 -11.91 7.96 -17.71
C ASN A 71 -11.47 9.35 -18.17
#